data_AF-A0A8C0S8W0-F1
#
_entry.id   AF-A0A8C0S8W0-F1
#
_cell.length_a   1.000
_cell.length_b   1.000
_cell.length_c   1.000
_cell.angle_alpha   90.00
_cell.angle_beta   90.00
_cell.angle_gamma   90.00
#
_symmetry.space_group_name_H-M   'P 1'
#
loop_
_entity.id
_entity.type
_entity.pdbx_description
1 polymer ?
#
loop_
_entity_poly.entity_id
_entity_poly.type
_entity_poly.pdbx_seq_one_letter_code
_entity_poly.pdbx_strand_id
1 'polypeptide(L)' 'MGTASIFLGLLFLCGALGLTTPPPPTRGGLRCYTCSFAKPCFPVPTECQEDEACGISIGTSEQNEIIER' A
#
# COMPACT_ATOMS: atom_id res chain seq x y z
N MET A 1 -31.58 -19.78 -27.00
CA MET A 1 -31.35 -20.09 -25.57
C MET A 1 -30.00 -20.76 -25.28
N GLY A 2 -29.10 -21.02 -26.26
CA GLY A 2 -27.82 -21.69 -26.00
C GLY A 2 -26.64 -20.75 -25.70
N THR A 3 -26.56 -19.61 -26.39
CA THR A 3 -25.41 -18.69 -26.33
C THR A 3 -25.26 -18.01 -24.97
N ALA A 4 -26.38 -17.56 -24.38
CA ALA A 4 -26.39 -16.93 -23.07
C ALA A 4 -25.91 -17.88 -21.96
N SER A 5 -26.27 -19.16 -22.04
CA SER A 5 -25.85 -20.16 -21.06
C SER A 5 -24.34 -20.44 -21.12
N ILE A 6 -23.76 -20.44 -22.33
CA ILE A 6 -22.33 -20.64 -22.54
C ILE A 6 -21.55 -19.45 -21.99
N PHE A 7 -22.03 -18.22 -22.24
CA PHE A 7 -21.42 -17.00 -21.71
C PHE A 7 -21.43 -16.96 -20.18
N LEU A 8 -22.56 -17.31 -19.55
CA LEU A 8 -22.67 -17.36 -18.10
C LEU A 8 -21.75 -18.42 -17.48
N GLY A 9 -21.62 -19.59 -18.12
CA GLY A 9 -20.67 -20.62 -17.70
C GLY A 9 -19.23 -20.14 -17.76
N LEU A 10 -18.84 -19.45 -18.84
CA LEU A 10 -17.49 -18.91 -19.01
C LEU A 10 -17.17 -17.85 -17.95
N LEU A 11 -18.11 -16.93 -17.69
CA LEU A 11 -17.96 -15.91 -16.64
C LEU A 11 -17.83 -16.54 -15.25
N PHE A 12 -18.61 -17.58 -14.96
CA PHE A 12 -18.53 -18.30 -13.70
C PHE A 12 -17.18 -19.00 -13.52
N LEU A 13 -16.67 -19.66 -14.56
CA LEU A 13 -15.33 -20.25 -14.55
C LEU A 13 -14.23 -19.19 -14.36
N CYS A 14 -14.30 -18.06 -15.06
CA CYS A 14 -13.33 -16.98 -14.92
C CYS A 14 -13.32 -16.38 -13.50
N GLY A 15 -14.50 -16.23 -12.88
CA GLY A 15 -14.62 -15.77 -11.50
C GLY A 15 -14.05 -16.77 -10.49
N ALA A 16 -14.30 -18.06 -10.67
CA ALA A 16 -13.77 -19.12 -9.80
C ALA A 16 -12.24 -19.25 -9.91
N LEU A 17 -11.67 -18.97 -11.07
CA LEU A 17 -10.22 -19.00 -11.34
C LEU A 17 -9.50 -17.69 -10.99
N GLY A 18 -10.21 -16.67 -10.49
CA GLY A 18 -9.61 -15.36 -10.18
C GLY A 18 -9.09 -14.60 -11.40
N LEU A 19 -9.52 -14.99 -12.61
CA LEU A 19 -9.06 -14.40 -13.88
C LEU A 19 -9.69 -13.03 -14.17
N THR A 20 -10.73 -12.66 -13.42
CA THR A 20 -11.45 -11.39 -13.60
C THR A 20 -10.92 -10.25 -12.74
N THR A 21 -10.05 -10.54 -11.77
CA THR A 21 -9.39 -9.48 -11.01
C THR A 21 -8.20 -9.00 -11.83
N PRO A 22 -8.16 -7.72 -12.28
CA PRO A 22 -6.91 -7.15 -12.75
C PRO A 22 -5.86 -7.37 -11.66
N PRO A 23 -4.60 -7.66 -12.02
CA PRO A 23 -3.54 -7.75 -11.01
C PRO A 23 -3.62 -6.49 -10.14
N PRO A 24 -3.46 -6.63 -8.80
CA PRO A 24 -3.43 -5.44 -7.95
C PRO A 24 -2.47 -4.45 -8.60
N PRO A 25 -2.86 -3.17 -8.71
CA PRO A 25 -2.01 -2.20 -9.36
C PRO A 25 -0.63 -2.37 -8.71
N THR A 26 0.37 -2.72 -9.52
CA THR A 26 1.77 -2.71 -9.11
C THR A 26 2.03 -1.24 -8.84
N ARG A 27 1.65 -0.78 -7.64
CA ARG A 27 1.87 0.58 -7.17
C ARG A 27 3.37 0.69 -7.24
N GLY A 28 3.88 1.41 -8.23
CA GLY A 28 5.30 1.72 -8.32
C GLY A 28 5.75 2.07 -6.91
N GLY A 29 6.78 1.35 -6.43
CA GLY A 29 7.02 1.13 -5.00
C GLY A 29 6.70 2.37 -4.19
N LEU A 30 5.75 2.24 -3.26
CA LEU A 30 5.35 3.35 -2.42
C LEU A 30 6.62 3.98 -1.83
N ARG A 31 6.73 5.30 -1.80
CA ARG A 31 7.90 5.98 -1.21
C ARG A 31 7.50 6.72 0.04
N CYS A 32 8.13 6.36 1.15
CA CYS A 32 7.86 6.90 2.47
C CYS A 32 9.05 7.73 2.97
N TYR A 33 8.77 8.88 3.60
CA TYR A 33 9.77 9.61 4.38
C TYR A 33 9.95 8.92 5.74
N THR A 34 11.19 8.84 6.20
CA THR A 34 11.52 8.25 7.50
C THR A 34 12.01 9.35 8.45
N CYS A 35 11.45 9.38 9.65
CA CYS A 35 11.84 10.26 10.75
C CYS A 35 11.57 9.58 12.09
N SER A 36 12.08 10.16 13.17
CA SER A 36 11.72 9.76 14.54
C SER A 36 11.67 10.98 15.46
N PHE A 37 11.25 10.80 16.71
CA PHE A 37 11.29 11.90 17.68
C PHE A 37 12.71 12.43 17.91
N ALA A 38 13.72 11.56 17.84
CA ALA A 38 15.11 11.92 18.08
C ALA A 38 15.84 12.43 16.82
N LYS A 39 15.29 12.25 15.62
CA LYS A 39 15.97 12.57 14.36
C LYS A 39 15.03 13.23 13.36
N PRO A 40 15.46 14.32 12.69
CA PRO A 40 14.66 14.95 11.65
C PRO A 40 14.41 13.98 10.49
N CYS A 41 13.40 14.30 9.67
CA CYS A 41 13.08 13.48 8.52
C CYS A 41 14.21 13.50 7.49
N PHE A 42 14.51 12.35 6.90
CA PHE A 42 15.48 12.29 5.81
C PHE A 42 14.98 13.09 4.60
N PRO A 43 15.86 13.79 3.87
CA PRO A 43 15.46 14.64 2.74
C PRO A 43 14.99 13.83 1.52
N VAL A 44 15.32 12.54 1.46
CA VAL A 44 14.99 11.64 0.35
C VAL A 44 14.12 10.49 0.88
N PRO A 45 12.96 10.22 0.25
CA PRO A 45 12.08 9.14 0.68
C PRO A 45 12.62 7.77 0.23
N THR A 46 12.35 6.76 1.04
CA THR A 46 12.74 5.37 0.81
C THR A 46 11.60 4.58 0.20
N GLU A 47 11.93 3.60 -0.64
CA GLU A 47 10.95 2.69 -1.22
C GLU A 47 10.48 1.69 -0.15
N CYS A 48 9.16 1.61 0.04
CA CYS A 48 8.48 0.68 0.93
C CYS A 48 8.27 -0.65 0.17
N GLN A 49 8.15 -1.78 0.88
CA GLN A 49 7.86 -3.08 0.27
C GLN A 49 6.45 -3.14 -0.34
N GLU A 50 6.18 -4.16 -1.15
CA GLU A 50 4.81 -4.46 -1.56
C GLU A 50 3.93 -4.66 -0.31
N ASP A 51 2.74 -4.08 -0.34
CA ASP A 51 1.75 -4.05 0.75
C ASP A 51 2.11 -3.24 2.01
N GLU A 52 3.25 -2.55 2.04
CA GLU A 52 3.55 -1.58 3.11
C GLU A 52 2.81 -0.24 2.91
N ALA A 53 2.60 0.47 4.01
CA ALA A 53 1.94 1.78 4.03
C ALA A 53 2.74 2.80 4.86
N CYS A 54 2.72 4.06 4.42
CA CYS A 54 3.29 5.16 5.19
C CYS A 54 2.48 5.37 6.48
N GLY A 55 3.16 5.38 7.62
CA GLY A 55 2.58 5.70 8.92
C GLY A 55 3.13 7.00 9.49
N ILE A 56 2.27 7.79 10.14
CA ILE A 56 2.68 8.95 10.93
C ILE A 56 2.24 8.70 12.37
N SER A 57 3.18 8.78 13.30
CA SER A 57 2.90 8.74 14.73
C SER A 57 3.32 10.06 15.36
N ILE A 58 2.49 10.56 16.28
CA ILE A 58 2.70 11.83 16.98
C ILE A 58 2.57 11.54 18.46
N GLY A 59 3.50 12.09 19.23
CA GLY A 59 3.64 11.88 20.66
C GLY A 59 4.38 13.07 21.25
N THR A 60 4.18 13.27 22.55
CA THR A 60 4.86 14.32 23.30
C THR A 60 5.92 13.67 24.17
N SER A 61 7.14 14.21 24.17
CA SER A 61 8.17 13.77 25.11
C SER A 61 7.92 14.40 26.48
N GLU A 62 7.89 13.61 27.54
CA GLU A 62 7.88 14.11 28.93
C GLU A 62 9.25 14.62 29.37
N GLN A 63 10.32 14.15 28.71
CA GLN A 63 11.67 14.66 28.92
C GLN A 63 11.83 15.90 28.06
N ASN A 64 12.33 16.98 28.66
CA ASN A 64 12.61 18.29 28.08
C ASN A 64 13.73 18.24 27.00
N GLU A 65 13.62 17.29 26.07
CA GLU A 65 14.49 17.14 24.92
C GLU A 65 14.03 18.15 23.88
N ILE A 66 14.81 19.20 23.74
CA ILE A 66 14.67 20.16 22.66
C ILE A 66 15.05 19.42 21.39
N ILE A 67 14.06 19.04 20.58
CA ILE A 67 14.31 18.54 19.23
C ILE A 67 14.76 19.75 18.41
N GLU A 68 16.07 20.00 18.34
CA GLU A 68 16.63 21.02 17.45
C GLU A 68 16.28 20.68 15.99
N ARG A 69 15.77 21.69 15.27
CA ARG A 69 15.36 21.62 13.86
C ARG A 69 16.38 22.28 12.96
#